data_AF-A0AAJ0TEK3-F1
#
_entry.id   AF-A0AAJ0TEK3-F1
#
_cell.length_a   1.000
_cell.length_b   1.000
_cell.length_c   1.000
_cell.angle_alpha   90.00
_cell.angle_beta   90.00
_cell.angle_gamma   90.00
#
_symmetry.space_group_name_H-M   'P 1'
#
loop_
_entity.id
_entity.type
_entity.pdbx_description
1 polymer ?
#
loop_
_entity_poly.entity_id
_entity_poly.type
_entity_poly.pdbx_seq_one_letter_code
_entity_poly.pdbx_strand_id
1 'polypeptide(L)'
;MPLDPLHAIEKIEKSLVETKRPVSISRLAKKTGLHYTTVRRYVTLLESVKKMPEIEIIKGEGITLVRTEKDFSKLSSTERKAVIKSYFPELSIEEKVLVRLLERDSTSESGAISIKKDKTIKSLLKAEIIKETKDDKVYLSGIGYKIAKGAKDIYGR
;
A
#
# COMPACT_ATOMS: atom_id res chain seq x y z
N MET A 1 13.71 12.62 -30.03
CA MET A 1 12.43 12.49 -29.30
C MET A 1 12.68 11.74 -28.01
N PRO A 2 12.17 12.21 -26.85
CA PRO A 2 12.16 11.41 -25.64
C PRO A 2 11.38 10.12 -25.92
N LEU A 3 11.98 8.98 -25.61
CA LEU A 3 11.38 7.68 -25.84
C LEU A 3 10.17 7.55 -24.92
N ASP A 4 8.98 7.31 -25.49
CA ASP A 4 7.76 7.06 -24.72
C ASP A 4 7.95 5.81 -23.84
N PRO A 5 7.77 5.93 -22.50
CA PRO A 5 7.87 4.81 -21.57
C PRO A 5 7.00 3.60 -21.94
N LEU A 6 5.79 3.81 -22.46
CA LEU A 6 4.89 2.72 -22.85
C LEU A 6 5.44 1.96 -24.05
N HIS A 7 5.89 2.69 -25.07
CA HIS A 7 6.54 2.10 -26.23
C HIS A 7 7.81 1.32 -25.89
N ALA A 8 8.56 1.76 -24.86
CA ALA A 8 9.72 1.03 -24.36
C ALA A 8 9.34 -0.31 -23.71
N ILE A 9 8.27 -0.32 -22.90
CA ILE A 9 7.75 -1.50 -22.24
C ILE A 9 7.24 -2.51 -23.28
N GLU A 10 6.43 -2.07 -24.25
CA GLU A 10 5.91 -2.93 -25.33
C GLU A 10 7.04 -3.62 -26.11
N LYS A 11 8.10 -2.87 -26.47
CA LYS A 11 9.27 -3.44 -27.15
C LYS A 11 9.97 -4.51 -26.32
N ILE A 12 10.08 -4.28 -25.01
CA ILE A 12 10.69 -5.21 -24.05
C ILE A 12 9.83 -6.47 -23.93
N GLU A 13 8.52 -6.33 -23.73
CA GLU A 13 7.59 -7.46 -23.60
C GLU A 13 7.54 -8.30 -24.88
N LYS A 14 7.39 -7.66 -26.04
CA LYS A 14 7.41 -8.35 -27.34
C LYS A 14 8.71 -9.13 -27.53
N SER A 15 9.85 -8.51 -27.20
CA SER A 15 11.16 -9.16 -27.29
C SER A 15 11.29 -10.35 -26.35
N LEU A 16 10.69 -10.29 -25.15
CA LEU A 16 10.66 -11.40 -24.19
C LEU A 16 9.77 -12.54 -24.66
N VAL A 17 8.57 -12.25 -25.19
CA VAL A 17 7.63 -13.28 -25.71
C VAL A 17 8.22 -14.04 -26.90
N GLU A 18 8.86 -13.32 -27.83
CA GLU A 18 9.54 -13.94 -28.98
C GLU A 18 10.70 -14.85 -28.57
N THR A 19 11.37 -14.51 -27.48
CA THR A 19 12.52 -15.27 -27.01
C THR A 19 12.02 -16.33 -26.03
N LYS A 20 11.63 -17.50 -26.56
CA LYS A 20 11.12 -18.66 -25.80
C LYS A 20 12.12 -19.29 -24.79
N ARG A 21 13.16 -18.55 -24.39
CA ARG A 21 14.24 -18.97 -23.47
C ARG A 21 14.67 -17.77 -22.62
N PRO A 22 15.25 -17.99 -21.42
CA PRO A 22 15.79 -16.91 -20.60
C PRO A 22 16.78 -16.02 -21.38
N VAL A 23 16.69 -14.70 -21.19
CA VAL A 23 17.50 -13.71 -21.88
C VAL A 23 18.15 -12.78 -20.86
N SER A 24 19.44 -12.48 -21.03
CA SER A 24 20.12 -11.48 -20.20
C SER A 24 19.67 -10.06 -20.56
N ILE A 25 19.71 -9.14 -19.59
CA ILE A 25 19.37 -7.71 -19.81
C ILE A 25 20.19 -7.11 -20.95
N SER A 26 21.48 -7.44 -21.03
CA SER A 26 22.37 -6.95 -22.11
C SER A 26 21.95 -7.44 -23.49
N ARG A 27 21.45 -8.68 -23.60
CA ARG A 27 20.94 -9.23 -24.86
C ARG A 27 19.60 -8.61 -25.23
N LEU A 28 18.76 -8.32 -24.24
CA LEU A 28 17.48 -7.63 -24.43
C LEU A 28 17.68 -6.17 -24.87
N ALA A 29 18.66 -5.46 -24.29
CA ALA A 29 19.08 -4.12 -24.71
C ALA A 29 19.53 -4.08 -26.18
N LYS A 30 20.39 -5.03 -26.58
CA LYS A 30 20.81 -5.16 -27.99
C LYS A 30 19.63 -5.42 -28.92
N LYS A 31 18.69 -6.28 -28.53
CA LYS A 31 17.52 -6.65 -29.38
C LYS A 31 16.51 -5.52 -29.51
N THR A 32 16.31 -4.73 -28.45
CA THR A 32 15.33 -3.64 -28.42
C THR A 32 15.89 -2.30 -28.92
N GLY A 33 17.21 -2.18 -29.04
CA GLY A 33 17.90 -0.91 -29.34
C GLY A 33 17.87 0.07 -28.16
N LEU A 34 17.45 -0.38 -26.98
CA LEU A 34 17.33 0.44 -25.79
C LEU A 34 18.62 0.40 -24.97
N HIS A 35 18.91 1.48 -24.25
CA HIS A 35 20.05 1.52 -23.34
C HIS A 35 19.86 0.51 -22.18
N TYR A 36 20.96 -0.09 -21.73
CA TYR A 36 20.94 -1.12 -20.69
C TYR A 36 20.19 -0.68 -19.42
N THR A 37 20.42 0.55 -18.96
CA THR A 37 19.77 1.09 -17.75
C THR A 37 18.25 1.24 -17.92
N THR A 38 17.79 1.63 -19.11
CA THR A 38 16.38 1.73 -19.46
C THR A 38 15.71 0.35 -19.42
N VAL A 39 16.34 -0.65 -20.04
CA VAL A 39 15.84 -2.03 -20.03
C VAL A 39 15.80 -2.58 -18.62
N ARG A 40 16.88 -2.41 -17.84
CA ARG A 40 16.92 -2.85 -16.43
C ARG A 40 15.78 -2.23 -15.63
N ARG A 41 15.56 -0.92 -15.75
CA ARG A 41 14.49 -0.20 -15.05
C ARG A 41 13.10 -0.76 -15.38
N TYR A 42 12.80 -0.96 -16.66
CA TYR A 42 11.48 -1.46 -17.06
C TYR A 42 11.29 -2.96 -16.81
N VAL A 43 12.33 -3.77 -16.86
CA VAL A 43 12.26 -5.18 -16.43
C VAL A 43 11.95 -5.26 -14.94
N THR A 44 12.58 -4.44 -14.10
CA THR A 44 12.25 -4.36 -12.66
C THR A 44 10.81 -3.89 -12.44
N LEU A 45 10.31 -2.94 -13.24
CA LEU A 45 8.91 -2.52 -13.20
C LEU A 45 7.97 -3.68 -13.55
N LEU A 46 8.22 -4.39 -14.66
CA LEU A 46 7.42 -5.54 -15.09
C LEU A 46 7.44 -6.67 -14.06
N GLU A 47 8.58 -6.90 -13.42
CA GLU A 47 8.69 -7.84 -12.30
C GLU A 47 7.81 -7.41 -11.12
N SER A 48 7.79 -6.12 -10.78
CA SER A 48 6.96 -5.60 -9.69
C SER A 48 5.46 -5.74 -9.98
N VAL A 49 5.04 -5.50 -11.22
CA VAL A 49 3.64 -5.71 -11.67
C VAL A 49 3.28 -7.19 -11.62
N LYS A 50 4.15 -8.08 -12.11
CA LYS A 50 3.94 -9.53 -12.00
C LYS A 50 3.88 -10.01 -10.56
N LYS A 51 4.53 -9.35 -9.62
CA LYS A 51 4.46 -9.69 -8.19
C LYS A 51 3.18 -9.19 -7.52
N MET A 52 2.42 -8.30 -8.14
CA MET A 52 1.13 -7.90 -7.61
C MET A 52 0.17 -9.10 -7.56
N PRO A 53 -0.57 -9.26 -6.47
CA PRO A 53 -1.53 -10.35 -6.35
C PRO A 53 -2.70 -10.10 -7.29
N GLU A 54 -2.98 -11.07 -8.17
CA GLU A 54 -4.23 -11.09 -8.90
C GLU A 54 -5.35 -11.43 -7.92
N ILE A 55 -6.34 -10.54 -7.84
CA ILE A 55 -7.53 -10.70 -7.01
C ILE A 55 -8.68 -10.99 -7.96
N GLU A 56 -9.22 -12.20 -7.85
CA GLU A 56 -10.46 -12.60 -8.50
C GLU A 56 -11.62 -12.22 -7.57
N ILE A 57 -12.53 -11.37 -8.06
CA ILE A 57 -13.75 -11.00 -7.33
C ILE A 57 -14.94 -11.61 -8.05
N ILE A 58 -15.59 -12.59 -7.42
CA ILE A 58 -16.80 -13.25 -7.93
C ILE A 58 -17.98 -12.67 -7.18
N LYS A 59 -18.87 -11.97 -7.90
CA LYS A 59 -20.10 -11.40 -7.33
C LYS A 59 -21.29 -12.31 -7.63
N GLY A 60 -22.05 -12.67 -6.60
CA GLY A 60 -23.31 -13.41 -6.68
C GLY A 60 -24.45 -12.67 -5.96
N GLU A 61 -25.64 -13.25 -5.95
CA GLU A 61 -26.81 -12.69 -5.25
C GLU A 61 -26.55 -12.63 -3.74
N GLY A 62 -26.26 -11.42 -3.24
CA GLY A 62 -26.03 -11.15 -1.81
C GLY A 62 -24.65 -11.54 -1.28
N ILE A 63 -23.78 -12.14 -2.09
CA ILE A 63 -22.44 -12.59 -1.68
C ILE A 63 -21.37 -12.07 -2.66
N THR A 64 -20.26 -11.60 -2.10
CA THR A 64 -19.02 -11.33 -2.86
C THR A 64 -17.94 -12.28 -2.36
N LEU A 65 -17.49 -13.18 -3.23
CA LEU A 65 -16.36 -14.06 -2.95
C LEU A 65 -15.10 -13.39 -3.50
N VAL A 66 -14.06 -13.34 -2.68
CA VAL A 66 -12.75 -12.79 -3.06
C VAL A 66 -11.73 -13.91 -2.96
N ARG A 67 -11.07 -14.20 -4.08
CA ARG A 67 -9.99 -15.18 -4.18
C ARG A 67 -8.72 -14.48 -4.65
N THR A 68 -7.57 -14.89 -4.14
CA THR A 68 -6.29 -14.44 -4.68
C THR A 68 -5.39 -15.63 -4.94
N GLU A 69 -4.74 -15.66 -6.11
CA GLU A 69 -3.75 -16.70 -6.44
C GLU A 69 -2.40 -16.45 -5.75
N LYS A 70 -2.15 -15.22 -5.28
CA LYS A 70 -0.92 -14.85 -4.58
C LYS A 70 -1.23 -14.36 -3.19
N ASP A 71 -0.68 -15.08 -2.24
CA ASP A 71 -0.76 -14.75 -0.84
C ASP A 71 -0.01 -13.43 -0.56
N PHE A 72 -0.76 -12.37 -0.26
CA PHE A 72 -0.21 -11.04 0.09
C PHE A 72 0.80 -11.13 1.25
N SER A 73 0.67 -12.15 2.12
CA SER A 73 1.61 -12.39 3.21
C SER A 73 3.00 -12.86 2.75
N LYS A 74 3.12 -13.36 1.51
CA LYS A 74 4.40 -13.79 0.92
C LYS A 74 5.21 -12.65 0.30
N LEU A 75 4.60 -11.48 0.10
CA LEU A 75 5.32 -10.29 -0.34
C LEU A 75 6.26 -9.80 0.77
N SER A 76 7.40 -9.21 0.40
CA SER A 76 8.23 -8.50 1.37
C SER A 76 7.48 -7.31 1.98
N SER A 77 7.92 -6.82 3.14
CA SER A 77 7.31 -5.64 3.77
C SER A 77 7.31 -4.42 2.82
N THR A 78 8.42 -4.20 2.09
CA THR A 78 8.53 -3.12 1.11
C THR A 78 7.52 -3.26 -0.03
N GLU A 79 7.36 -4.47 -0.57
CA GLU A 79 6.38 -4.73 -1.64
C GLU A 79 4.94 -4.54 -1.13
N ARG A 80 4.61 -5.02 0.07
CA ARG A 80 3.29 -4.80 0.68
C ARG A 80 2.99 -3.32 0.86
N LYS A 81 3.96 -2.54 1.38
CA LYS A 81 3.82 -1.09 1.53
C LYS A 81 3.64 -0.40 0.18
N ALA A 82 4.37 -0.82 -0.86
CA ALA A 82 4.23 -0.27 -2.20
C ALA A 82 2.84 -0.53 -2.80
N VAL A 83 2.32 -1.75 -2.65
CA VAL A 83 0.95 -2.10 -3.08
C VAL A 83 -0.09 -1.32 -2.29
N ILE A 84 0.02 -1.25 -0.96
CA ILE A 84 -0.94 -0.45 -0.16
C ILE A 84 -0.96 1.00 -0.62
N LYS A 85 0.23 1.62 -0.83
CA LYS A 85 0.34 3.00 -1.32
C LYS A 85 -0.17 3.21 -2.74
N SER A 86 -0.18 2.19 -3.60
CA SER A 86 -0.73 2.35 -4.95
C SER A 86 -2.26 2.45 -4.97
N TYR A 87 -2.93 1.83 -4.01
CA TYR A 87 -4.39 1.87 -3.88
C TYR A 87 -4.88 2.91 -2.86
N PHE A 88 -4.12 3.14 -1.81
CA PHE A 88 -4.38 4.10 -0.74
C PHE A 88 -3.18 5.04 -0.64
N PRO A 89 -3.10 6.06 -1.51
CA PRO A 89 -1.90 6.90 -1.62
C PRO A 89 -1.67 7.79 -0.38
N GLU A 90 -2.72 8.07 0.37
CA GLU A 90 -2.68 8.90 1.57
C GLU A 90 -3.46 8.26 2.73
N LEU A 91 -3.08 8.65 3.95
CA LEU A 91 -3.85 8.35 5.14
C LEU A 91 -5.29 8.87 5.00
N SER A 92 -6.25 8.03 5.38
CA SER A 92 -7.63 8.47 5.62
C SER A 92 -7.69 9.50 6.75
N ILE A 93 -8.79 10.26 6.82
CA ILE A 93 -9.00 11.24 7.90
C ILE A 93 -8.95 10.55 9.28
N GLU A 94 -9.53 9.36 9.39
CA GLU A 94 -9.50 8.55 10.61
C GLU A 94 -8.07 8.16 10.99
N GLU A 95 -7.30 7.60 10.05
CA GLU A 95 -5.91 7.23 10.32
C GLU A 95 -5.04 8.44 10.66
N LYS A 96 -5.27 9.62 10.04
CA LYS A 96 -4.60 10.87 10.42
C LYS A 96 -4.83 11.23 11.89
N VAL A 97 -6.05 11.07 12.39
CA VAL A 97 -6.35 11.28 13.82
C VAL A 97 -5.61 10.27 14.68
N LEU A 98 -5.63 8.99 14.33
CA LEU A 98 -4.99 7.94 15.11
C LEU A 98 -3.47 8.10 15.17
N VAL A 99 -2.83 8.41 14.03
CA VAL A 99 -1.40 8.70 13.96
C VAL A 99 -1.06 9.93 14.81
N ARG A 100 -1.88 10.99 14.77
CA ARG A 100 -1.67 12.19 15.60
C ARG A 100 -1.80 11.89 17.09
N LEU A 101 -2.71 11.02 17.50
CA LEU A 101 -2.83 10.58 18.90
C LEU A 101 -1.60 9.77 19.31
N LEU A 102 -1.12 8.88 18.44
CA LEU A 102 0.09 8.10 18.65
C LEU A 102 1.34 8.98 18.81
N GLU A 103 1.49 10.01 17.97
CA GLU A 103 2.61 10.97 18.03
C GLU A 103 2.62 11.85 19.28
N ARG A 104 1.48 11.93 19.98
CA ARG A 104 1.32 12.67 21.24
C ARG A 104 1.36 11.75 22.46
N ASP A 105 1.75 10.49 22.28
CA ASP A 105 1.73 9.45 23.32
C ASP A 105 0.37 9.31 24.03
N SER A 106 -0.72 9.63 23.32
CA SER A 106 -2.08 9.48 23.80
C SER A 106 -2.54 8.03 23.64
N THR A 107 -1.88 7.12 24.35
CA THR A 107 -2.08 5.66 24.31
C THR A 107 -2.61 5.09 25.61
N SER A 108 -2.90 5.95 26.58
CA SER A 108 -3.43 5.60 27.90
C SER A 108 -4.24 6.76 28.45
N GLU A 109 -5.01 6.52 29.51
CA GLU A 109 -5.85 7.53 30.15
C GLU A 109 -5.03 8.72 30.68
N SER A 110 -3.82 8.49 31.19
CA SER A 110 -2.92 9.56 31.67
C SER A 110 -2.36 10.42 30.53
N GLY A 111 -2.23 9.86 29.33
CA GLY A 111 -1.77 10.57 28.13
C GLY A 111 -2.91 11.19 27.31
N ALA A 112 -4.16 11.09 27.77
CA ALA A 112 -5.32 11.54 27.01
C ALA A 112 -5.28 13.05 26.71
N ILE A 113 -5.73 13.44 25.52
CA ILE A 113 -5.70 14.83 25.04
C ILE A 113 -7.09 15.34 24.69
N SER A 114 -7.30 16.64 24.80
CA SER A 114 -8.52 17.27 24.31
C SER A 114 -8.49 17.39 22.78
N ILE A 115 -9.58 16.97 22.14
CA ILE A 115 -9.80 17.06 20.69
C ILE A 115 -11.25 17.48 20.44
N LYS A 116 -11.47 18.30 19.41
CA LYS A 116 -12.82 18.67 18.97
C LYS A 116 -13.60 17.43 18.52
N LYS A 117 -14.75 17.17 19.13
CA LYS A 117 -15.63 16.04 18.80
C LYS A 117 -16.44 16.27 17.53
N ASP A 118 -15.80 16.08 16.38
CA ASP A 118 -16.48 16.02 15.09
C ASP A 118 -17.06 14.63 14.79
N LYS A 119 -17.59 14.44 13.58
CA LYS A 119 -18.17 13.17 13.13
C LYS A 119 -17.14 12.03 13.15
N THR A 120 -15.88 12.31 12.82
CA THR A 120 -14.80 11.32 12.80
C THR A 120 -14.50 10.82 14.20
N ILE A 121 -14.33 11.73 15.16
CA ILE A 121 -14.07 11.37 16.56
C ILE A 121 -15.22 10.56 17.15
N LYS A 122 -16.48 10.97 16.89
CA LYS A 122 -17.66 10.23 17.35
C LYS A 122 -17.73 8.83 16.75
N SER A 123 -17.35 8.67 15.47
CA SER A 123 -17.27 7.37 14.80
C SER A 123 -16.22 6.47 15.45
N LEU A 124 -15.02 7.00 15.68
CA LEU A 124 -13.90 6.26 16.30
C LEU A 124 -14.19 5.85 17.75
N LEU A 125 -14.89 6.70 18.51
CA LEU A 125 -15.37 6.37 19.86
C LEU A 125 -16.42 5.25 19.82
N LYS A 126 -17.41 5.36 18.93
CA LYS A 126 -18.45 4.33 18.76
C LYS A 126 -17.87 2.98 18.35
N ALA A 127 -16.77 2.98 17.58
CA ALA A 127 -16.07 1.78 17.16
C ALA A 127 -15.03 1.27 18.19
N GLU A 128 -14.90 1.92 19.36
CA GLU A 128 -13.94 1.58 20.42
C GLU A 128 -12.46 1.58 19.96
N ILE A 129 -12.16 2.31 18.89
CA ILE A 129 -10.80 2.51 18.36
C ILE A 129 -10.06 3.55 19.21
N ILE A 130 -10.79 4.53 19.73
CA ILE A 130 -10.33 5.47 20.75
C ILE A 130 -11.26 5.39 21.96
N LYS A 131 -10.75 5.80 23.12
CA LYS A 131 -11.48 5.84 24.38
C LYS A 131 -11.53 7.27 24.91
N GLU A 132 -12.54 7.52 25.72
CA GLU A 132 -12.76 8.80 26.35
C GLU A 132 -12.60 8.70 27.86
N THR A 133 -11.92 9.67 28.46
CA THR A 133 -11.80 9.82 29.92
C THR A 133 -13.02 10.54 30.49
N LYS A 134 -13.15 10.58 31.82
CA LYS A 134 -14.20 11.37 32.49
C LYS A 134 -14.13 12.88 32.19
N ASP A 135 -12.95 13.39 31.82
CA ASP A 135 -12.70 14.80 31.54
C ASP A 135 -12.82 15.15 30.04
N ASP A 136 -13.58 14.38 29.25
CA ASP A 136 -13.81 14.61 27.81
C ASP A 136 -12.54 14.51 26.92
N LYS A 137 -11.43 14.01 27.47
CA LYS A 137 -10.18 13.77 26.73
C LYS A 137 -10.18 12.39 26.08
N VAL A 138 -9.46 12.26 24.97
CA VAL A 138 -9.40 11.03 24.17
C VAL A 138 -8.00 10.43 24.10
N TYR A 139 -7.93 9.10 24.04
CA TYR A 139 -6.71 8.32 23.86
C TYR A 139 -6.96 7.06 23.02
N LEU A 140 -5.90 6.48 22.45
CA LEU A 140 -5.97 5.26 21.65
C LEU A 140 -6.34 4.06 22.52
N SER A 141 -7.28 3.24 22.04
CA SER A 141 -7.46 1.90 22.58
C SER A 141 -6.32 0.98 22.13
N GLY A 142 -6.25 -0.25 22.65
CA GLY A 142 -5.26 -1.23 22.17
C GLY A 142 -5.42 -1.55 20.68
N ILE A 143 -6.64 -1.47 20.14
CA ILE A 143 -6.93 -1.63 18.71
C ILE A 143 -6.45 -0.38 17.95
N GLY A 144 -6.84 0.82 18.42
CA GLY A 144 -6.41 2.07 17.81
C GLY A 144 -4.90 2.24 17.75
N TYR A 145 -4.18 1.80 18.78
CA TYR A 145 -2.72 1.79 18.81
C TYR A 145 -2.12 0.93 17.69
N LYS A 146 -2.64 -0.29 17.49
CA LYS A 146 -2.17 -1.18 16.42
C LYS A 146 -2.42 -0.58 15.04
N ILE A 147 -3.61 0.00 14.82
CA ILE A 147 -3.95 0.67 13.56
C ILE A 147 -3.03 1.88 13.32
N ALA A 148 -2.89 2.76 14.32
CA ALA A 148 -2.01 3.93 14.24
C ALA A 148 -0.56 3.55 13.93
N LYS A 149 -0.04 2.51 14.57
CA LYS A 149 1.32 2.00 14.34
C LYS A 149 1.47 1.44 12.94
N GLY A 150 0.50 0.68 12.44
CA GLY A 150 0.50 0.17 11.08
C GLY A 150 0.45 1.29 10.04
N ALA A 151 -0.43 2.26 10.23
CA ALA A 151 -0.53 3.45 9.39
C ALA A 151 0.80 4.24 9.39
N LYS A 152 1.41 4.45 10.55
CA LYS A 152 2.72 5.11 10.64
C LYS A 152 3.84 4.31 9.97
N ASP A 153 3.85 2.98 10.09
CA ASP A 153 4.84 2.13 9.43
C ASP A 153 4.73 2.17 7.90
N ILE A 154 3.50 2.26 7.38
CA ILE A 154 3.25 2.35 5.94
C ILE A 154 3.58 3.75 5.42
N TYR A 155 3.04 4.81 6.04
CA TYR A 155 3.03 6.17 5.49
C TYR A 155 4.03 7.14 6.13
N GLY A 156 4.62 6.78 7.27
CA GLY A 156 5.60 7.61 7.96
C GLY A 156 6.85 7.86 7.11
N ARG A 157 7.42 9.06 7.27
CA ARG A 157 8.73 9.41 6.73
C ARG A 157 9.81 9.05 7.74
#